data_AF-A0A2A2FKP2-F1
#
_entry.id   AF-A0A2A2FKP2-F1
#
_cell.length_a   1.000
_cell.length_b   1.000
_cell.length_c   1.000
_cell.angle_alpha   90.00
_cell.angle_beta   90.00
_cell.angle_gamma   90.00
#
_symmetry.space_group_name_H-M   'P 1'
#
loop_
_entity.id
_entity.type
_entity.pdbx_description
1 polymer ?
#
loop_
_entity_poly.entity_id
_entity_poly.type
_entity_poly.pdbx_seq_one_letter_code
_entity_poly.pdbx_strand_id
1 'polypeptide(L)'
;MGLRTASQQNGLLLAGLLLFIGWGALTALNVATSAGPIAADWWIGQHGVGAVVGAVVLLALVGFAIALVGELNEDGPAPDEWPPQ
;
A
#
# COMPACT_ATOMS: atom_id res chain seq x y z
N MET A 1 17.84 4.24 10.30
CA MET A 1 17.67 2.79 10.05
C MET A 1 16.86 2.61 8.77
N GLY A 2 16.91 1.45 8.10
CA GLY A 2 16.30 1.27 6.78
C GLY A 2 15.81 -0.15 6.55
N LEU A 3 15.36 -0.46 5.33
CA LEU A 3 14.78 -1.76 4.91
C LEU A 3 15.52 -3.00 5.44
N ARG A 4 16.83 -2.86 5.70
CA ARG A 4 17.68 -3.87 6.34
C ARG A 4 17.21 -4.27 7.74
N THR A 5 16.77 -3.32 8.58
CA THR A 5 16.25 -3.56 9.92
C THR A 5 14.90 -4.30 9.88
N ALA A 6 13.94 -3.84 9.07
CA ALA A 6 12.66 -4.53 8.90
C ALA A 6 12.83 -5.96 8.36
N SER A 7 13.81 -6.18 7.47
CA SER A 7 14.13 -7.52 6.98
C SER A 7 14.68 -8.46 8.06
N GLN A 8 15.35 -7.92 9.07
CA GLN A 8 15.91 -8.68 10.20
C GLN A 8 14.87 -8.98 11.27
N GLN A 9 13.90 -8.07 11.50
CA GLN A 9 12.79 -8.33 12.44
C GLN A 9 11.77 -9.31 11.85
N ASN A 10 11.24 -9.03 10.66
CA ASN A 10 10.24 -9.90 10.03
C ASN A 10 10.19 -9.72 8.49
N GLY A 11 11.19 -10.27 7.81
CA GLY A 11 11.33 -10.17 6.35
C GLY A 11 10.13 -10.71 5.54
N LEU A 12 9.36 -11.67 6.08
CA LEU A 12 8.17 -12.19 5.40
C LEU A 12 7.05 -11.14 5.35
N LEU A 13 6.83 -10.45 6.47
CA LEU A 13 5.85 -9.37 6.57
C LEU A 13 6.23 -8.20 5.67
N LEU A 14 7.52 -7.82 5.65
CA LEU A 14 8.04 -6.81 4.74
C LEU A 14 7.83 -7.21 3.27
N ALA A 15 8.16 -8.45 2.89
CA ALA A 15 7.97 -8.94 1.53
C ALA A 15 6.49 -8.95 1.12
N GLY A 16 5.60 -9.39 2.00
CA GLY A 16 4.16 -9.35 1.78
C GLY A 16 3.62 -7.94 1.59
N LEU A 17 4.09 -6.98 2.39
CA LEU A 17 3.68 -5.58 2.32
C LEU A 17 4.17 -4.93 1.01
N LEU A 18 5.41 -5.21 0.59
CA LEU A 18 5.95 -4.74 -0.69
C LEU A 18 5.18 -5.33 -1.89
N LEU A 19 4.87 -6.63 -1.85
CA LEU A 19 4.03 -7.28 -2.86
C LEU A 19 2.64 -6.65 -2.92
N PHE A 20 2.04 -6.37 -1.76
CA PHE A 20 0.74 -5.73 -1.67
C PHE A 20 0.75 -4.31 -2.25
N ILE A 21 1.78 -3.52 -1.97
CA ILE A 21 1.99 -2.18 -2.56
C ILE A 21 2.11 -2.28 -4.09
N GLY A 22 2.94 -3.20 -4.59
CA GLY A 22 3.11 -3.41 -6.02
C GLY A 22 1.81 -3.84 -6.71
N TRP A 23 1.08 -4.78 -6.11
CA TRP A 23 -0.23 -5.20 -6.60
C TRP A 23 -1.25 -4.05 -6.59
N GLY A 24 -1.29 -3.26 -5.52
CA GLY A 24 -2.18 -2.10 -5.42
C GLY A 24 -1.91 -1.07 -6.51
N ALA A 25 -0.63 -0.79 -6.80
CA ALA A 25 -0.25 0.11 -7.88
C ALA A 25 -0.66 -0.40 -9.27
N LEU A 26 -0.46 -1.69 -9.54
CA LEU A 26 -0.89 -2.32 -10.79
C LEU A 26 -2.42 -2.33 -10.93
N THR A 27 -3.13 -2.55 -9.83
CA THR A 27 -4.60 -2.49 -9.80
C THR A 27 -5.09 -1.08 -10.09
N ALA A 28 -4.49 -0.06 -9.48
CA ALA A 28 -4.83 1.34 -9.74
C ALA A 28 -4.60 1.71 -11.21
N LEU A 29 -3.50 1.23 -11.81
CA LEU A 29 -3.24 1.42 -13.24
C LEU A 29 -4.30 0.72 -14.11
N ASN A 30 -4.66 -0.53 -13.79
CA ASN A 30 -5.72 -1.25 -14.52
C ASN A 30 -7.08 -0.55 -14.43
N VAL A 31 -7.42 0.01 -13.26
CA VAL A 31 -8.65 0.79 -13.10
C VAL A 31 -8.62 2.04 -13.96
N ALA A 32 -7.48 2.74 -14.01
CA ALA A 32 -7.31 3.93 -14.83
C ALA A 32 -7.39 3.63 -16.34
N THR A 33 -6.82 2.52 -16.80
CA THR A 33 -6.82 2.13 -18.22
C THR A 33 -8.14 1.50 -18.67
N SER A 34 -8.89 0.91 -17.75
CA SER A 34 -10.21 0.30 -18.02
C SER A 34 -11.38 1.29 -17.84
N ALA A 35 -11.08 2.55 -17.55
CA ALA A 35 -12.08 3.57 -17.29
C ALA A 35 -12.83 3.96 -18.57
N GLY A 36 -14.16 3.85 -18.53
CA GLY A 36 -15.04 4.41 -19.56
C GLY A 36 -15.15 5.94 -19.46
N PRO A 37 -15.91 6.59 -20.36
CA PRO A 37 -16.10 8.04 -20.36
C PRO A 37 -16.68 8.57 -19.04
N ILE A 38 -16.26 9.77 -18.62
CA ILE A 38 -16.75 10.45 -17.40
C ILE A 38 -18.15 11.05 -17.62
N ALA A 39 -18.47 11.44 -18.86
CA ALA A 39 -19.69 12.17 -19.23
C ALA A 39 -20.73 11.29 -19.96
N ALA A 40 -20.81 9.99 -19.64
CA ALA A 40 -21.76 9.10 -20.27
C ALA A 40 -23.16 9.25 -19.64
N ASP A 41 -24.21 9.35 -20.47
CA ASP A 41 -25.62 9.40 -20.05
C ASP A 41 -26.11 8.10 -19.36
N TRP A 42 -25.31 7.03 -19.37
CA TRP A 42 -25.68 5.70 -18.89
C TRP A 42 -24.80 5.30 -17.70
N TRP A 43 -25.40 5.19 -16.51
CA TRP A 43 -24.70 5.02 -15.22
C TRP A 43 -24.37 3.56 -14.85
N ILE A 44 -24.71 2.60 -15.72
CA ILE A 44 -24.59 1.16 -15.42
C ILE A 44 -23.39 0.59 -16.22
N GLY A 45 -22.33 0.15 -15.53
CA GLY A 45 -21.14 -0.47 -16.15
C GLY A 45 -19.81 0.20 -15.78
N GLN A 46 -18.79 0.07 -16.64
CA GLN A 46 -17.49 0.74 -16.49
C GLN A 46 -17.62 2.25 -16.70
N HIS A 47 -17.92 2.99 -15.62
CA HIS A 47 -18.08 4.44 -15.65
C HIS A 47 -16.82 5.17 -15.18
N GLY A 48 -16.44 6.25 -15.87
CA GLY A 48 -15.23 7.01 -15.56
C GLY A 48 -15.19 7.57 -14.13
N VAL A 49 -16.33 8.03 -13.60
CA VAL A 49 -16.42 8.51 -12.21
C VAL A 49 -16.16 7.38 -11.19
N GLY A 50 -16.69 6.18 -11.44
CA GLY A 50 -16.45 5.02 -10.57
C GLY A 50 -14.98 4.61 -10.58
N ALA A 51 -14.32 4.69 -11.75
CA ALA A 51 -12.90 4.45 -11.88
C ALA A 51 -12.06 5.50 -11.11
N VAL A 52 -12.43 6.78 -11.17
CA VAL A 52 -11.74 7.84 -10.40
C VAL A 52 -11.86 7.60 -8.89
N VAL A 53 -13.07 7.34 -8.39
CA VAL A 53 -13.29 7.07 -6.96
C VAL A 53 -12.53 5.81 -6.53
N GLY A 54 -12.61 4.73 -7.32
CA GLY A 54 -11.88 3.49 -7.06
C GLY A 54 -10.36 3.70 -7.05
N ALA A 55 -9.83 4.48 -7.98
CA ALA A 55 -8.41 4.81 -8.02
C ALA A 55 -7.97 5.63 -6.79
N VAL A 56 -8.77 6.61 -6.35
CA VAL A 56 -8.47 7.38 -5.12
C VAL A 56 -8.42 6.49 -3.89
N VAL A 57 -9.38 5.58 -3.73
CA VAL A 57 -9.41 4.63 -2.60
C VAL A 57 -8.20 3.70 -2.65
N LEU A 58 -7.84 3.18 -3.83
CA LEU A 58 -6.66 2.34 -4.01
C LEU A 58 -5.36 3.08 -3.69
N LEU A 59 -5.23 4.34 -4.11
CA LEU A 59 -4.06 5.16 -3.78
C LEU A 59 -3.96 5.43 -2.28
N ALA A 60 -5.08 5.69 -1.60
CA ALA A 60 -5.10 5.86 -0.15
C ALA A 60 -4.67 4.57 0.57
N LEU A 61 -5.16 3.40 0.12
CA LEU A 61 -4.79 2.09 0.65
C LEU A 61 -3.29 1.80 0.47
N VAL A 62 -2.75 2.07 -0.72
CA VAL A 62 -1.32 1.91 -1.01
C VAL A 62 -0.49 2.89 -0.17
N GLY A 63 -0.93 4.14 -0.03
CA GLY A 63 -0.27 5.13 0.82
C GLY A 63 -0.22 4.70 2.29
N PHE A 64 -1.31 4.12 2.80
CA PHE A 64 -1.35 3.53 4.14
C PHE A 64 -0.37 2.36 4.28
N ALA A 65 -0.32 1.44 3.30
CA ALA A 65 0.64 0.34 3.32
C ALA A 65 2.10 0.83 3.31
N ILE A 66 2.40 1.91 2.57
CA ILE A 66 3.73 2.54 2.57
C ILE A 66 4.06 3.12 3.95
N ALA A 67 3.09 3.75 4.63
CA ALA A 67 3.28 4.26 6.00
C ALA A 67 3.64 3.11 6.97
N LEU A 68 2.96 1.96 6.86
CA LEU A 68 3.26 0.76 7.64
C LEU A 68 4.67 0.21 7.38
N VAL A 69 5.19 0.30 6.14
CA VAL A 69 6.61 -0.03 5.86
C VAL A 69 7.53 0.89 6.66
N GLY A 70 7.17 2.18 6.80
CA GLY A 70 7.90 3.14 7.62
C GLY A 70 7.96 2.72 9.08
N GLU A 71 6.82 2.37 9.68
CA GLU A 71 6.74 1.89 11.06
C GLU A 71 7.53 0.59 11.29
N LEU A 72 7.46 -0.36 10.35
CA LEU A 72 8.27 -1.59 10.42
C LEU A 72 9.79 -1.34 10.36
N ASN A 73 10.23 -0.20 9.85
CA ASN A 73 11.64 0.17 9.80
C ASN A 73 12.12 0.92 11.05
N GLU A 74 11.22 1.28 11.96
CA GLU A 74 11.58 1.88 13.22
C GLU A 74 12.05 0.78 14.19
N ASP A 75 13.30 0.88 14.62
CA ASP A 75 13.75 0.23 15.86
C ASP A 75 13.09 1.01 17.00
N GLY A 76 11.83 0.69 17.32
CA GLY A 76 11.23 1.11 18.59
C GLY A 76 12.15 0.66 19.73
N PRO A 77 12.15 1.33 20.90
CA PRO A 77 13.00 0.90 22.01
C PRO A 77 12.55 -0.50 22.40
N ALA A 78 13.29 -1.52 21.96
CA ALA A 78 13.22 -2.83 22.57
C ALA A 78 13.50 -2.59 24.06
N PRO A 79 12.72 -3.20 24.98
CA PRO A 79 13.04 -3.12 26.40
C PRO A 79 14.51 -3.46 26.56
N ASP A 80 15.26 -2.61 27.27
CA ASP A 80 16.67 -2.89 27.56
C ASP A 80 16.77 -4.33 28.05
N GLU A 81 17.69 -5.08 27.45
CA GLU A 81 17.92 -6.47 27.79
C GLU A 81 18.21 -6.58 29.28
N TRP A 82 17.29 -7.21 30.01
CA TRP A 82 17.47 -7.50 31.43
C TRP A 82 18.06 -8.90 31.58
N PRO A 83 19.15 -9.09 32.34
CA PRO A 83 19.86 -8.10 33.16
C PRO A 83 20.93 -7.30 32.37
N PRO A 84 21.23 -6.06 32.79
CA PRO A 84 22.26 -5.24 32.18
C PRO A 84 23.65 -5.85 32.39
N GLN A 85 24.47 -5.89 31.33
CA GLN A 85 25.88 -6.28 31.37
C GLN A 85 26.78 -5.04 31.39
#